data_AF-A0A937J9F1-F1
#
_entry.id   AF-A0A937J9F1-F1
#
_cell.length_a   1.000
_cell.length_b   1.000
_cell.length_c   1.000
_cell.angle_alpha   90.00
_cell.angle_beta   90.00
_cell.angle_gamma   90.00
#
_symmetry.space_group_name_H-M   'P 1'
#
loop_
_entity.id
_entity.type
_entity.pdbx_description
1 polymer ?
#
loop_
_entity_poly.entity_id
_entity_poly.type
_entity_poly.pdbx_seq_one_letter_code
_entity_poly.pdbx_strand_id
1 'polypeptide(L)'
;MICTSQFTFIHLHKTAGQSLSDALLNCIPGALEVGYHYPFEMLPVSASSLPIIGVVRNPWDWYVSWYAFNNLRGVRNPLFNIVSQGKQLGFKDTITNLINYPDSSETSVLNKSVHKSLLPDRFSDERGSGFTKQCVEKMESNTHGYYTMLVERMFGFDSHQLLLVSFENVVEEFCVT
;
A
#
# COMPACT_ATOMS: atom_id res chain seq x y z
N MET A 1 -5.65 7.60 4.63
CA MET A 1 -6.61 7.11 5.63
C MET A 1 -7.59 8.22 5.89
N ILE A 2 -8.85 8.01 5.54
CA ILE A 2 -9.93 8.95 5.78
C ILE A 2 -10.94 8.28 6.71
N CYS A 3 -11.16 8.90 7.87
CA CYS A 3 -12.17 8.45 8.81
C CYS A 3 -13.49 9.20 8.55
N THR A 4 -14.59 8.47 8.63
CA THR A 4 -15.96 9.00 8.60
C THR A 4 -16.71 8.49 9.83
N SER A 5 -17.97 8.88 9.99
CA SER A 5 -18.84 8.33 11.04
C SER A 5 -19.30 6.89 10.79
N GLN A 6 -19.07 6.34 9.59
CA GLN A 6 -19.61 5.03 9.18
C GLN A 6 -18.53 4.00 8.83
N PHE A 7 -17.40 4.44 8.29
CA PHE A 7 -16.28 3.58 7.89
C PHE A 7 -14.97 4.35 7.88
N THR A 8 -13.85 3.62 7.84
CA THR A 8 -12.55 4.18 7.52
C THR A 8 -12.09 3.73 6.14
N PHE A 9 -11.78 4.70 5.28
CA PHE A 9 -11.15 4.44 3.99
C PHE A 9 -9.63 4.39 4.14
N ILE A 10 -9.05 3.25 3.81
CA ILE A 10 -7.61 3.08 3.67
C ILE A 10 -7.32 2.89 2.19
N HIS A 11 -6.37 3.65 1.62
CA HIS A 11 -5.97 3.44 0.24
C HIS A 11 -4.54 2.96 0.16
N LEU A 12 -4.35 1.98 -0.72
CA LEU A 12 -3.07 1.53 -1.19
C LEU A 12 -2.56 2.51 -2.27
N HIS A 13 -1.24 2.70 -2.37
CA HIS A 13 -0.72 3.51 -3.46
C HIS A 13 -0.98 2.84 -4.82
N LYS A 14 -1.18 3.64 -5.87
CA LYS A 14 -1.42 3.20 -7.26
C LYS A 14 -2.75 2.48 -7.52
N THR A 15 -3.74 2.68 -6.64
CA THR A 15 -5.09 2.11 -6.77
C THR A 15 -6.19 3.18 -6.90
N ALA A 16 -5.87 4.32 -7.51
CA ALA A 16 -6.76 5.50 -7.61
C ALA A 16 -7.17 6.12 -6.26
N GLY A 17 -6.40 5.82 -5.20
CA GLY A 17 -6.65 6.29 -3.84
C GLY A 17 -6.82 7.81 -3.70
N GLN A 18 -6.06 8.61 -4.45
CA GLN A 18 -6.19 10.08 -4.40
C GLN A 18 -7.56 10.56 -4.89
N SER A 19 -8.00 10.07 -6.06
CA SER A 19 -9.31 10.45 -6.62
C SER A 19 -10.46 10.09 -5.68
N LEU A 20 -10.39 8.90 -5.06
CA LEU A 20 -11.39 8.47 -4.09
C LEU A 20 -11.30 9.27 -2.80
N SER A 21 -10.09 9.54 -2.31
CA SER A 21 -9.88 10.41 -1.15
C SER A 21 -10.49 11.79 -1.36
N ASP A 22 -10.25 12.40 -2.52
CA ASP A 22 -10.81 13.70 -2.86
C ASP A 22 -12.34 13.65 -2.94
N ALA A 23 -12.92 12.61 -3.55
CA ALA A 23 -14.36 12.43 -3.60
C ALA A 23 -14.98 12.29 -2.20
N LEU A 24 -14.38 11.47 -1.32
CA LEU A 24 -14.87 11.25 0.04
C LEU A 24 -14.82 12.53 0.88
N LEU A 25 -13.70 13.27 0.83
CA LEU A 25 -13.52 14.51 1.59
C LEU A 25 -14.50 15.61 1.16
N ASN A 26 -14.87 15.65 -0.13
CA ASN A 26 -15.79 16.65 -0.67
C ASN A 26 -17.27 16.26 -0.51
N CYS A 27 -17.59 14.97 -0.51
CA CYS A 27 -18.97 14.49 -0.56
C CYS A 27 -19.51 13.96 0.76
N ILE A 28 -18.67 13.55 1.71
CA ILE A 28 -19.11 13.00 3.00
C ILE A 28 -18.88 14.03 4.12
N PRO A 29 -19.95 14.61 4.69
CA PRO A 29 -19.82 15.54 5.81
C PRO A 29 -19.06 14.91 6.98
N GLY A 30 -18.06 15.62 7.49
CA GLY A 30 -17.24 15.18 8.61
C GLY A 30 -16.16 14.15 8.26
N ALA A 31 -15.96 13.82 6.98
CA ALA A 31 -14.81 13.03 6.55
C ALA A 31 -13.50 13.77 6.84
N LEU A 32 -12.53 13.07 7.43
CA LEU A 32 -11.24 13.64 7.82
C LEU A 32 -10.08 12.76 7.37
N GLU A 33 -9.10 13.34 6.68
CA GLU A 33 -7.81 12.70 6.44
C GLU A 33 -7.00 12.71 7.74
N VAL A 34 -6.74 11.53 8.31
CA VAL A 34 -5.99 11.36 9.56
C VAL A 34 -4.58 10.82 9.36
N GLY A 35 -4.20 10.54 8.11
CA GLY A 35 -2.87 10.10 7.73
C GLY A 35 -2.79 9.60 6.29
N TYR A 36 -1.60 9.64 5.68
CA TYR A 36 -1.40 9.29 4.27
C TYR A 36 -0.69 7.93 4.12
N HIS A 37 -1.29 7.00 3.35
CA HIS A 37 -0.84 5.59 3.24
C HIS A 37 -0.59 4.87 4.59
N TYR A 38 -1.31 5.24 5.65
CA TYR A 38 -1.22 4.57 6.95
C TYR A 38 -1.91 3.19 6.89
N PRO A 39 -1.29 2.14 7.46
CA PRO A 39 -1.88 0.80 7.54
C PRO A 39 -3.00 0.74 8.57
N PHE A 40 -3.82 -0.32 8.54
CA PHE A 40 -4.92 -0.52 9.50
C PHE A 40 -4.46 -0.52 10.97
N GLU A 41 -3.23 -0.94 11.26
CA GLU A 41 -2.66 -0.90 12.62
C GLU A 41 -2.59 0.53 13.20
N MET A 42 -2.67 1.56 12.35
CA MET A 42 -2.65 2.97 12.74
C MET A 42 -4.05 3.58 12.87
N LEU A 43 -5.11 2.76 12.82
CA LEU A 43 -6.48 3.24 13.00
C LEU A 43 -6.63 3.97 14.35
N PRO A 44 -7.27 5.15 14.37
CA PRO A 44 -7.67 5.77 15.62
C PRO A 44 -8.61 4.84 16.41
N VAL A 45 -8.51 4.88 17.74
CA VAL A 45 -9.37 4.07 18.63
C VAL A 45 -10.86 4.32 18.36
N SER A 46 -11.24 5.56 18.02
CA SER A 46 -12.63 5.90 17.68
C SER A 46 -13.13 5.24 16.40
N ALA A 47 -12.24 4.74 15.55
CA ALA A 47 -12.55 4.13 14.27
C ALA A 47 -12.29 2.62 14.24
N SER A 48 -11.75 2.03 15.30
CA SER A 48 -11.32 0.61 15.31
C SER A 48 -12.47 -0.39 15.22
N SER A 49 -13.70 0.03 15.56
CA SER A 49 -14.91 -0.78 15.45
C SER A 49 -15.67 -0.58 14.13
N LEU A 50 -15.22 0.34 13.28
CA LEU A 50 -15.87 0.64 12.01
C LEU A 50 -15.32 -0.23 10.88
N PRO A 51 -16.13 -0.55 9.86
CA PRO A 51 -15.65 -1.20 8.65
C PRO A 51 -14.48 -0.45 8.02
N ILE A 52 -13.50 -1.21 7.54
CA ILE A 52 -12.43 -0.69 6.70
C ILE A 52 -12.82 -0.90 5.25
N ILE A 53 -12.85 0.18 4.48
CA ILE A 53 -13.05 0.11 3.03
C ILE A 53 -11.72 0.44 2.36
N GLY A 54 -11.36 -0.35 1.35
CA GLY A 54 -10.13 -0.17 0.60
C GLY A 54 -10.31 -0.49 -0.86
N VAL A 55 -9.38 0.02 -1.69
CA VAL A 55 -9.30 -0.34 -3.10
C VAL A 55 -7.96 -0.97 -3.38
N VAL A 56 -8.02 -2.19 -3.90
CA VAL A 56 -6.91 -2.94 -4.47
C VAL A 56 -6.99 -2.89 -5.99
N ARG A 57 -5.89 -3.23 -6.65
CA ARG A 57 -5.82 -3.33 -8.11
C ARG A 57 -5.40 -4.75 -8.52
N ASN A 58 -5.66 -5.11 -9.77
CA ASN A 58 -4.97 -6.25 -10.37
C ASN A 58 -3.45 -6.14 -10.10
N PRO A 59 -2.80 -7.18 -9.54
CA PRO A 59 -1.38 -7.09 -9.17
C PRO A 59 -0.45 -6.71 -10.33
N TRP A 60 -0.71 -7.23 -11.54
CA TRP A 60 0.14 -6.96 -12.70
C TRP A 60 0.05 -5.49 -13.14
N ASP A 61 -1.16 -4.96 -13.22
CA ASP A 61 -1.39 -3.55 -13.51
C ASP A 61 -0.78 -2.64 -12.44
N TRP A 62 -0.82 -3.07 -11.18
CA TRP A 62 -0.19 -2.35 -10.09
C TRP A 62 1.32 -2.26 -10.28
N TYR A 63 2.00 -3.37 -10.62
CA TYR A 63 3.44 -3.38 -10.88
C TYR A 63 3.82 -2.50 -12.08
N VAL A 64 3.03 -2.52 -13.16
CA VAL A 64 3.22 -1.64 -14.31
C VAL A 64 3.10 -0.17 -13.90
N SER A 65 2.04 0.19 -13.18
CA SER A 65 1.80 1.55 -12.67
C SER A 65 2.91 2.02 -11.72
N TRP A 66 3.35 1.14 -10.81
CA TRP A 66 4.42 1.43 -9.87
C TRP A 66 5.74 1.66 -10.59
N TYR A 67 6.12 0.80 -11.53
CA TYR A 67 7.35 0.99 -12.32
C TYR A 67 7.31 2.28 -13.12
N ALA A 68 6.25 2.49 -13.90
CA ALA A 68 6.13 3.64 -14.78
C ALA A 68 6.24 4.96 -14.00
N PHE A 69 5.55 5.06 -12.86
CA PHE A 69 5.60 6.24 -12.02
C PHE A 69 7.00 6.51 -11.45
N ASN A 70 7.65 5.49 -10.86
CA ASN A 70 8.94 5.70 -10.23
C ASN A 70 10.08 5.89 -11.25
N ASN A 71 9.88 5.43 -12.49
CA ASN A 71 10.83 5.66 -13.56
C ASN A 71 10.82 7.11 -14.08
N LEU A 72 9.77 7.89 -13.82
CA LEU A 72 9.70 9.31 -14.16
C LEU A 72 10.90 10.11 -13.61
N ARG A 73 11.31 11.14 -14.35
CA ARG A 73 12.38 12.05 -13.92
C ARG A 73 11.94 12.80 -12.66
N GLY A 74 12.86 12.94 -11.70
CA GLY A 74 12.61 13.66 -10.44
C GLY A 74 11.96 12.85 -9.33
N VAL A 75 11.33 11.70 -9.62
CA VAL A 75 10.78 10.81 -8.58
C VAL A 75 11.92 10.11 -7.84
N ARG A 76 11.96 10.27 -6.52
CA ARG A 76 12.94 9.65 -5.63
C ARG A 76 12.22 8.68 -4.69
N ASN A 77 12.21 7.41 -5.07
CA ASN A 77 11.69 6.34 -4.23
C ASN A 77 12.86 5.42 -3.83
N PRO A 78 13.23 5.37 -2.54
CA PRO A 78 14.33 4.53 -2.06
C PRO A 78 14.22 3.08 -2.51
N LEU A 79 13.04 2.47 -2.36
CA LEU A 79 12.82 1.08 -2.75
C LEU A 79 13.00 0.89 -4.25
N PHE A 80 12.44 1.77 -5.09
CA PHE A 80 12.62 1.70 -6.54
C PHE A 80 14.09 1.74 -6.92
N ASN A 81 14.86 2.67 -6.33
CA ASN A 81 16.29 2.78 -6.61
C ASN A 81 17.06 1.51 -6.21
N ILE A 82 16.67 0.85 -5.12
CA ILE A 82 17.29 -0.40 -4.69
C ILE A 82 16.99 -1.52 -5.70
N VAL A 83 15.71 -1.79 -5.97
CA VAL A 83 15.33 -2.94 -6.81
C VAL A 83 15.63 -2.74 -8.31
N SER A 84 15.83 -1.50 -8.75
CA SER A 84 16.22 -1.16 -10.13
C SER A 84 17.72 -0.86 -10.31
N GLN A 85 18.52 -0.97 -9.24
CA GLN A 85 19.93 -0.56 -9.20
C GLN A 85 20.17 0.87 -9.71
N GLY A 86 19.41 1.84 -9.20
CA GLY A 86 19.51 3.23 -9.62
C GLY A 86 19.07 3.43 -11.07
N LYS A 87 17.99 2.74 -11.49
CA LYS A 87 17.43 2.75 -12.85
C LYS A 87 18.31 2.12 -13.94
N GLN A 88 19.30 1.31 -13.57
CA GLN A 88 20.11 0.56 -14.54
C GLN A 88 19.39 -0.67 -15.09
N LEU A 89 18.44 -1.22 -14.31
CA LEU A 89 17.65 -2.38 -14.73
C LEU A 89 16.39 -1.98 -15.53
N GLY A 90 16.00 -2.86 -16.45
CA GLY A 90 14.73 -2.77 -17.18
C GLY A 90 13.53 -3.16 -16.33
N PHE A 91 12.33 -3.06 -16.92
CA PHE A 91 11.05 -3.39 -16.27
C PHE A 91 11.05 -4.79 -15.65
N LYS A 92 11.40 -5.81 -16.45
CA LYS A 92 11.36 -7.22 -16.04
C LYS A 92 12.18 -7.45 -14.77
N ASP A 93 13.47 -7.12 -14.80
CA ASP A 93 14.38 -7.42 -13.68
C ASP A 93 14.06 -6.58 -12.45
N THR A 94 13.67 -5.31 -12.64
CA THR A 94 13.21 -4.45 -11.54
C THR A 94 12.00 -5.06 -10.82
N ILE A 95 11.02 -5.55 -11.58
CA ILE A 95 9.79 -6.10 -11.01
C ILE A 95 10.01 -7.50 -10.46
N THR A 96 10.88 -8.32 -11.04
CA THR A 96 11.30 -9.59 -10.44
C THR A 96 11.95 -9.36 -9.07
N ASN A 97 12.86 -8.38 -8.97
CA ASN A 97 13.47 -8.00 -7.68
C ASN A 97 12.43 -7.49 -6.68
N LEU A 98 11.45 -6.71 -7.12
CA LEU A 98 10.38 -6.24 -6.25
C LEU A 98 9.48 -7.39 -5.78
N ILE A 99 9.03 -8.26 -6.68
CA ILE A 99 8.16 -9.40 -6.34
C ILE A 99 8.82 -10.24 -5.23
N ASN A 100 10.11 -10.52 -5.38
CA ASN A 100 10.89 -11.35 -4.46
C ASN A 100 11.41 -10.59 -3.23
N TYR A 101 11.21 -9.28 -3.14
CA TYR A 101 11.69 -8.45 -2.02
C TYR A 101 11.38 -9.02 -0.61
N PRO A 102 10.21 -9.65 -0.36
CA PRO A 102 9.92 -10.22 0.95
C PRO A 102 10.74 -11.48 1.29
N ASP A 103 11.34 -12.15 0.30
CA ASP A 103 11.98 -13.45 0.50
C ASP A 103 13.26 -13.38 1.34
N SER A 104 13.78 -14.55 1.67
CA SER A 104 14.97 -14.75 2.49
C SER A 104 16.26 -14.92 1.68
N SER A 105 16.26 -14.62 0.38
CA SER A 105 17.48 -14.64 -0.42
C SER A 105 18.47 -13.57 0.05
N GLU A 106 19.77 -13.81 -0.14
CA GLU A 106 20.82 -12.86 0.26
C GLU A 106 20.60 -11.46 -0.36
N THR A 107 20.19 -11.42 -1.63
CA THR A 107 19.84 -10.19 -2.34
C THR A 107 18.69 -9.45 -1.66
N SER A 108 17.60 -10.14 -1.30
CA SER A 108 16.44 -9.52 -0.65
C SER A 108 16.76 -9.07 0.77
N VAL A 109 17.56 -9.82 1.52
CA VAL A 109 18.05 -9.43 2.86
C VAL A 109 18.88 -8.14 2.77
N LEU A 110 19.81 -8.05 1.81
CA LEU A 110 20.59 -6.84 1.58
C LEU A 110 19.71 -5.66 1.19
N ASN A 111 18.79 -5.87 0.23
CA ASN A 111 17.85 -4.84 -0.23
C ASN A 111 16.99 -4.31 0.92
N LYS A 112 16.47 -5.18 1.79
CA LYS A 112 15.72 -4.81 2.99
C LYS A 112 16.56 -4.01 3.97
N SER A 113 17.82 -4.42 4.22
CA SER A 113 18.74 -3.70 5.09
C SER A 113 19.00 -2.27 4.62
N VAL A 114 19.30 -2.10 3.32
CA VAL A 114 19.51 -0.78 2.71
C VAL A 114 18.21 0.03 2.71
N HIS A 115 17.07 -0.58 2.39
CA HIS A 115 15.79 0.13 2.41
C HIS A 115 15.47 0.65 3.81
N LYS A 116 15.66 -0.19 4.84
CA LYS A 116 15.45 0.17 6.25
C LYS A 116 16.32 1.35 6.69
N SER A 117 17.57 1.44 6.24
CA SER A 117 18.46 2.55 6.63
C SER A 117 18.03 3.91 6.05
N LEU A 118 17.21 3.91 4.98
CA LEU A 118 16.71 5.11 4.30
C LEU A 118 15.32 5.55 4.78
N LEU A 119 14.67 4.79 5.66
CA LEU A 119 13.31 5.06 6.14
C LEU A 119 13.30 5.77 7.49
N PRO A 120 12.24 6.55 7.78
CA PRO A 120 12.06 7.16 9.09
C PRO A 120 11.68 6.13 10.15
N ASP A 121 11.93 6.46 11.42
CA ASP A 121 11.53 5.63 12.56
C ASP A 121 10.03 5.69 12.86
N ARG A 122 9.39 6.80 12.50
CA ARG A 122 7.95 7.05 12.73
C ARG A 122 7.28 7.46 11.43
N PHE A 123 5.97 7.23 11.36
CA PHE A 123 5.16 7.79 10.28
C PHE A 123 5.19 9.32 10.33
N SER A 124 5.14 9.93 9.16
CA SER A 124 5.00 11.37 8.98
C SER A 124 3.94 11.62 7.92
N ASP A 125 3.39 12.83 7.93
CA ASP A 125 2.42 13.28 6.93
C ASP A 125 3.07 13.65 5.59
N GLU A 126 4.37 13.36 5.43
CA GLU A 126 5.02 13.41 4.13
C GLU A 126 4.31 12.42 3.21
N ARG A 127 3.79 12.92 2.08
CA ARG A 127 2.98 12.16 1.11
C ARG A 127 3.79 11.12 0.31
N GLY A 128 4.61 10.33 1.00
CA GLY A 128 5.43 9.23 0.49
C GLY A 128 4.70 7.89 0.53
N SER A 129 5.46 6.80 0.56
CA SER A 129 4.92 5.42 0.55
C SER A 129 4.29 4.98 1.88
N GLY A 130 4.34 5.82 2.92
CA GLY A 130 3.82 5.49 4.25
C GLY A 130 4.55 4.29 4.86
N PHE A 131 5.89 4.32 4.89
CA PHE A 131 6.74 3.23 5.38
C PHE A 131 7.68 3.72 6.49
N THR A 132 7.90 2.88 7.50
CA THR A 132 8.89 3.09 8.56
C THR A 132 9.90 1.94 8.57
N LYS A 133 10.98 2.08 9.34
CA LYS A 133 11.95 0.98 9.54
C LYS A 133 11.28 -0.30 10.04
N GLN A 134 10.34 -0.18 10.97
CA GLN A 134 9.58 -1.31 11.53
C GLN A 134 8.70 -1.98 10.47
N CYS A 135 8.18 -1.21 9.49
CA CYS A 135 7.40 -1.80 8.40
C CYS A 135 8.23 -2.79 7.58
N VAL A 136 9.52 -2.51 7.35
CA VAL A 136 10.40 -3.40 6.59
C VAL A 136 10.65 -4.72 7.33
N GLU A 137 10.72 -4.71 8.65
CA GLU A 137 10.89 -5.92 9.47
C GLU A 137 9.71 -6.88 9.34
N LYS A 138 8.50 -6.35 9.09
CA LYS A 138 7.30 -7.16 8.86
C LYS A 138 7.15 -7.63 7.40
N MET A 139 8.01 -7.18 6.48
CA MET A 139 7.96 -7.54 5.06
C MET A 139 8.80 -8.79 4.78
N GLU A 140 8.45 -9.90 5.43
CA GLU A 140 9.16 -11.18 5.30
C GLU A 140 8.18 -12.29 4.90
N SER A 141 8.42 -12.92 3.76
CA SER A 141 7.68 -14.09 3.31
C SER A 141 8.40 -14.80 2.17
N ASN A 142 8.42 -16.14 2.22
CA ASN A 142 8.91 -16.97 1.10
C ASN A 142 7.76 -17.46 0.19
N THR A 143 6.51 -17.15 0.53
CA THR A 143 5.31 -17.61 -0.20
C THR A 143 4.51 -16.46 -0.81
N HIS A 144 4.65 -15.25 -0.27
CA HIS A 144 3.95 -14.06 -0.74
C HIS A 144 4.92 -13.07 -1.36
N GLY A 145 4.56 -12.60 -2.56
CA GLY A 145 5.27 -11.51 -3.20
C GLY A 145 4.94 -10.15 -2.57
N TYR A 146 5.73 -9.13 -2.92
CA TYR A 146 5.63 -7.79 -2.33
C TYR A 146 4.22 -7.19 -2.35
N TYR A 147 3.48 -7.32 -3.45
CA TYR A 147 2.12 -6.78 -3.54
C TYR A 147 1.17 -7.40 -2.50
N THR A 148 1.19 -8.72 -2.32
CA THR A 148 0.36 -9.40 -1.32
C THR A 148 0.70 -8.93 0.09
N MET A 149 1.99 -8.93 0.44
CA MET A 149 2.47 -8.43 1.74
C MET A 149 2.04 -6.98 2.00
N LEU A 150 2.05 -6.16 0.94
CA LEU A 150 1.65 -4.77 1.02
C LEU A 150 0.13 -4.61 1.23
N VAL A 151 -0.69 -5.41 0.55
CA VAL A 151 -2.15 -5.44 0.75
C VAL A 151 -2.47 -5.91 2.17
N GLU A 152 -1.86 -7.00 2.64
CA GLU A 152 -2.01 -7.52 4.01
C GLU A 152 -1.64 -6.47 5.05
N ARG A 153 -0.51 -5.79 4.85
CA ARG A 153 -0.09 -4.68 5.72
C ARG A 153 -1.13 -3.56 5.76
N MET A 154 -1.68 -3.17 4.61
CA MET A 154 -2.58 -2.00 4.55
C MET A 154 -3.93 -2.29 5.19
N PHE A 155 -4.50 -3.49 4.98
CA PHE A 155 -5.88 -3.79 5.32
C PHE A 155 -6.05 -4.76 6.49
N GLY A 156 -5.00 -5.51 6.83
CA GLY A 156 -5.09 -6.65 7.73
C GLY A 156 -5.74 -7.83 7.01
N PHE A 157 -5.18 -9.03 7.17
CA PHE A 157 -5.80 -10.27 6.69
C PHE A 157 -6.02 -11.18 7.90
N ASP A 158 -7.23 -11.15 8.46
CA ASP A 158 -7.72 -12.23 9.33
C ASP A 158 -9.22 -12.40 9.05
N SER A 159 -9.56 -13.45 8.29
CA SER A 159 -10.61 -13.41 7.27
C SER A 159 -11.90 -14.14 7.63
N HIS A 160 -12.61 -13.69 8.66
CA HIS A 160 -14.03 -14.02 8.79
C HIS A 160 -14.96 -12.93 8.27
N GLN A 161 -14.44 -11.73 7.98
CA GLN A 161 -15.22 -10.55 7.56
C GLN A 161 -14.64 -9.84 6.34
N LEU A 162 -13.65 -10.44 5.65
CA LEU A 162 -13.11 -9.88 4.42
C LEU A 162 -14.08 -10.13 3.26
N LEU A 163 -14.56 -9.06 2.64
CA LEU A 163 -15.33 -9.10 1.41
C LEU A 163 -14.51 -8.42 0.30
N LEU A 164 -14.24 -9.16 -0.77
CA LEU A 164 -13.65 -8.61 -1.99
C LEU A 164 -14.77 -8.47 -3.02
N VAL A 165 -14.96 -7.25 -3.50
CA VAL A 165 -15.96 -6.94 -4.53
C VAL A 165 -15.32 -6.31 -5.75
N SER A 166 -15.89 -6.58 -6.92
CA SER A 166 -15.54 -5.94 -8.17
C SER A 166 -16.07 -4.50 -8.16
N PHE A 167 -15.25 -3.52 -8.52
CA PHE A 167 -15.66 -2.12 -8.47
C PHE A 167 -16.85 -1.83 -9.40
N GLU A 168 -16.84 -2.44 -10.57
CA GLU A 168 -17.91 -2.39 -11.58
C GLU A 168 -19.26 -2.94 -11.09
N ASN A 169 -19.25 -3.84 -10.10
CA ASN A 169 -20.44 -4.52 -9.60
C ASN A 169 -20.70 -4.21 -8.11
N VAL A 170 -20.08 -3.15 -7.57
CA VAL A 170 -20.08 -2.90 -6.12
C VAL A 170 -21.50 -2.84 -5.53
N VAL A 171 -22.46 -2.27 -6.25
CA VAL A 171 -23.86 -2.19 -5.78
C VAL A 171 -24.48 -3.58 -5.68
N GLU A 172 -24.27 -4.42 -6.68
CA GLU A 172 -24.84 -5.77 -6.75
C GLU A 172 -24.16 -6.70 -5.74
N GLU A 173 -22.84 -6.62 -5.60
CA GLU A 173 -22.04 -7.49 -4.75
C GLU A 173 -22.08 -7.08 -3.26
N PHE A 174 -22.34 -5.81 -2.95
CA PHE A 174 -22.34 -5.28 -1.57
C PHE A 174 -23.73 -4.97 -1.00
N CYS A 175 -24.71 -4.56 -1.82
CA CYS A 175 -26.03 -4.16 -1.31
C CYS A 175 -27.07 -5.28 -1.31
N VAL A 176 -26.73 -6.46 -1.83
CA VAL A 176 -27.64 -7.63 -1.91
C VAL A 176 -27.33 -8.69 -0.85
N THR A 177 -26.27 -8.49 -0.05
CA THR A 177 -25.94 -9.25 1.16
C THR A 177 -26.43 -8.56 2.43
#